data_AF-Q8CFA9-F1
#
_entry.id   AF-Q8CFA9-F1
#
_cell.length_a   1.000
_cell.length_b   1.000
_cell.length_c   1.000
_cell.angle_alpha   90.00
_cell.angle_beta   90.00
_cell.angle_gamma   90.00
#
_symmetry.space_group_name_H-M   'P 1'
#
loop_
_entity.id
_entity.type
_entity.pdbx_description
1 polymer ?
#
loop_
_entity_poly.entity_id
_entity_poly.type
_entity_poly.pdbx_seq_one_letter_code
_entity_poly.pdbx_strand_id
1 'polypeptide(L)'
;ISLNHVRQVIQHDGRNQEKLKKFMIRIGVFSGLYLVPLVTLLGCYVYELVNRVTWEMTWFSDHCHQYRIPCPYQANPKARPELALFMIKYLMTLIVGISAVF
;
A
#
# COMPACT_ATOMS: atom_id res chain seq x y z
N ILE A 1 -37.50 36.34 -26.37
CA ILE A 1 -37.20 34.91 -26.62
C ILE A 1 -35.70 34.60 -26.55
N SER A 2 -34.81 35.53 -26.88
CA SER A 2 -33.35 35.38 -26.86
C SER A 2 -32.67 35.41 -25.47
N LEU A 3 -33.20 36.16 -24.49
CA LEU A 3 -32.59 36.30 -23.16
C LEU A 3 -32.70 35.03 -22.28
N ASN A 4 -33.72 34.20 -22.48
CA ASN A 4 -33.93 32.99 -21.68
C ASN A 4 -32.95 31.87 -22.10
N HIS A 5 -32.56 31.83 -23.37
CA HIS A 5 -31.63 30.84 -23.92
C HIS A 5 -30.21 31.03 -23.35
N VAL A 6 -29.78 32.29 -23.15
CA VAL A 6 -28.47 32.61 -22.56
C VAL A 6 -28.40 32.19 -21.07
N ARG A 7 -29.47 32.43 -20.29
CA ARG A 7 -29.53 31.93 -18.91
C ARG A 7 -29.55 30.41 -18.83
N GLN A 8 -30.22 29.73 -19.75
CA GLN A 8 -30.20 28.27 -19.80
C GLN A 8 -28.82 27.71 -20.17
N VAL A 9 -28.10 28.28 -21.14
CA VAL A 9 -26.74 27.83 -21.49
C VAL A 9 -25.78 28.01 -20.31
N ILE A 10 -25.82 29.15 -19.61
CA ILE A 10 -24.95 29.41 -18.45
C ILE A 10 -25.30 28.51 -17.26
N GLN A 11 -26.60 28.28 -16.97
CA GLN A 11 -27.02 27.37 -15.90
C GLN A 11 -26.74 25.90 -16.24
N HIS A 12 -26.85 25.52 -17.51
CA HIS A 12 -26.54 24.17 -17.97
C HIS A 12 -25.03 23.88 -17.87
N ASP A 13 -24.18 24.88 -18.12
CA ASP A 13 -22.74 24.77 -17.93
C ASP A 13 -22.37 24.61 -16.45
N GLY A 14 -22.95 25.41 -15.54
CA GLY A 14 -22.75 25.27 -14.10
C GLY A 14 -23.15 23.89 -13.53
N ARG A 15 -24.29 23.35 -13.97
CA ARG A 15 -24.76 22.01 -13.54
C ARG A 15 -23.93 20.86 -14.12
N ASN A 16 -23.39 21.02 -15.34
CA ASN A 16 -22.48 20.06 -15.94
C ASN A 16 -21.11 20.08 -15.24
N GLN A 17 -20.62 21.26 -14.86
CA GLN A 17 -19.38 21.42 -14.09
C GLN A 17 -19.44 20.70 -12.74
N GLU A 18 -20.56 20.74 -12.00
CA GLU A 18 -20.70 19.95 -10.75
C GLU A 18 -20.65 18.43 -10.97
N LYS A 19 -21.24 17.94 -12.07
CA LYS A 19 -21.16 16.51 -12.42
C LYS A 19 -19.74 16.10 -12.79
N LEU A 20 -19.04 16.93 -13.58
CA LEU A 20 -17.64 16.73 -13.95
C LEU A 20 -16.73 16.70 -12.72
N LYS A 21 -16.91 17.62 -11.76
CA LYS A 21 -16.16 17.65 -10.50
C LYS A 21 -16.34 16.35 -9.68
N LYS A 22 -17.57 15.85 -9.57
CA LYS A 22 -17.87 14.58 -8.88
C LYS A 22 -17.25 13.38 -9.59
N PHE A 23 -17.26 13.37 -10.93
CA PHE A 23 -16.61 12.32 -11.72
C PHE A 23 -15.08 12.31 -11.51
N MET A 24 -14.46 13.49 -11.51
CA MET A 24 -13.02 13.63 -11.33
C MET A 24 -12.56 13.19 -9.94
N ILE A 25 -13.31 13.54 -8.89
CA ILE A 25 -13.03 13.05 -7.52
C ILE A 25 -13.11 11.53 -7.46
N ARG A 26 -14.10 10.92 -8.13
CA ARG A 26 -14.27 9.47 -8.14
C ARG A 26 -13.05 8.76 -8.76
N ILE A 27 -12.58 9.25 -9.91
CA ILE A 27 -11.36 8.73 -10.57
C ILE A 27 -10.14 8.92 -9.67
N GLY A 28 -10.00 10.09 -9.04
CA GLY A 28 -8.90 10.38 -8.12
C GLY A 28 -8.87 9.45 -6.91
N VAL A 29 -10.04 9.16 -6.32
CA VAL A 29 -10.16 8.23 -5.20
C VAL A 29 -9.78 6.81 -5.62
N PHE A 30 -10.27 6.34 -6.78
CA PHE A 30 -9.88 5.02 -7.30
C PHE A 30 -8.36 4.94 -7.53
N SER A 31 -7.78 5.92 -8.22
CA SER A 31 -6.33 5.96 -8.48
C SER A 31 -5.51 6.00 -7.18
N GLY A 32 -5.94 6.79 -6.18
CA GLY A 32 -5.31 6.82 -4.87
C GLY A 32 -5.42 5.49 -4.12
N LEU A 33 -6.59 4.84 -4.16
CA LEU A 33 -6.82 3.53 -3.54
C LEU A 33 -5.93 2.44 -4.14
N TYR A 34 -5.54 2.55 -5.42
CA TYR A 34 -4.58 1.65 -6.06
C TYR A 34 -3.11 1.99 -5.74
N LEU A 35 -2.77 3.28 -5.54
CA LEU A 35 -1.41 3.71 -5.21
C LEU A 35 -1.00 3.39 -3.77
N VAL A 36 -1.91 3.57 -2.81
CA VAL A 36 -1.68 3.26 -1.38
C VAL A 36 -1.15 1.82 -1.14
N PRO A 37 -1.77 0.76 -1.67
CA PRO A 37 -1.31 -0.61 -1.49
C PRO A 37 0.02 -0.87 -2.21
N LEU A 38 0.25 -0.22 -3.36
CA LEU A 38 1.54 -0.29 -4.06
C LEU A 38 2.68 0.27 -3.19
N VAL A 39 2.47 1.46 -2.59
CA VAL A 39 3.46 2.12 -1.71
C VAL A 39 3.66 1.31 -0.42
N THR A 40 2.58 0.74 0.12
CA THR A 40 2.62 -0.06 1.34
C THR A 40 3.42 -1.36 1.12
N LEU A 41 3.17 -2.06 0.01
CA LEU A 41 3.95 -3.23 -0.40
C LEU A 41 5.42 -2.89 -0.60
N LEU A 42 5.70 -1.77 -1.27
CA LEU A 42 7.07 -1.32 -1.47
C LEU A 42 7.77 -1.05 -0.12
N GLY A 43 7.09 -0.41 0.83
CA GLY A 43 7.59 -0.21 2.20
C GLY A 43 7.87 -1.53 2.92
N CYS A 44 6.96 -2.50 2.82
CA CYS A 44 7.19 -3.84 3.38
C CYS A 44 8.40 -4.52 2.77
N TYR A 45 8.58 -4.45 1.44
CA TYR A 45 9.74 -5.04 0.76
C TYR A 45 11.06 -4.39 1.17
N VAL A 46 11.10 -3.06 1.29
CA VAL A 46 12.30 -2.34 1.77
C VAL A 46 12.61 -2.73 3.21
N TYR A 47 11.59 -2.82 4.07
CA TYR A 47 11.77 -3.26 5.44
C TYR A 47 12.30 -4.69 5.53
N GLU A 48 11.75 -5.63 4.74
CA GLU A 48 12.25 -7.00 4.64
C GLU A 48 13.71 -7.01 4.19
N LEU A 49 14.07 -6.25 3.15
CA LEU A 49 15.43 -6.21 2.61
C LEU A 49 16.45 -5.73 3.64
N VAL A 50 16.13 -4.68 4.40
CA VAL A 50 17.05 -4.11 5.39
C VAL A 50 17.22 -5.04 6.60
N ASN A 51 16.14 -5.67 7.06
CA ASN A 51 16.17 -6.51 8.26
C ASN A 51 16.59 -7.95 7.98
N ARG A 52 16.58 -8.39 6.72
CA ARG A 52 16.95 -9.76 6.31
C ARG A 52 18.33 -10.17 6.82
N VAL A 53 19.32 -9.31 6.69
CA VAL A 53 20.70 -9.60 7.13
C VAL A 53 20.74 -9.86 8.64
N THR A 54 20.01 -9.05 9.42
CA THR A 54 19.94 -9.20 10.87
C THR A 54 19.17 -10.47 11.27
N TRP A 55 18.11 -10.83 10.53
CA TRP A 55 17.35 -12.07 10.75
C TRP A 55 18.19 -13.31 10.44
N GLU A 56 18.97 -13.28 9.35
CA GLU A 56 19.88 -14.36 8.96
C GLU A 56 20.95 -14.58 10.03
N MET A 57 21.55 -13.51 10.56
CA MET A 57 22.52 -13.60 11.65
C MET A 57 21.92 -14.17 12.94
N THR A 58 20.70 -13.77 13.27
CA THR A 58 19.97 -14.28 14.45
C THR A 58 19.62 -15.77 14.27
N TRP A 59 19.13 -16.15 13.10
CA TRP A 59 18.83 -17.56 12.76
C TRP A 59 20.08 -18.44 12.82
N PHE A 60 21.20 -17.92 12.29
CA PHE A 60 22.48 -18.63 12.32
C PHE A 60 22.96 -18.85 13.76
N SER A 61 22.81 -17.86 14.63
CA SER A 61 23.12 -18.01 16.06
C SER A 61 22.28 -19.10 16.74
N ASP A 62 20.98 -19.16 16.46
CA ASP A 62 20.08 -20.14 17.08
C ASP A 62 20.38 -21.59 16.61
N HIS A 63 20.71 -21.78 15.33
CA HIS A 63 20.95 -23.11 14.74
C HIS A 63 22.42 -23.56 14.69
N CYS A 64 23.35 -22.66 14.99
CA CYS A 64 24.79 -22.93 14.91
C CYS A 64 25.22 -24.18 15.72
N HIS A 65 24.67 -24.36 16.92
CA HIS A 65 24.95 -25.53 17.77
C HIS A 65 24.46 -26.85 17.17
N GLN A 66 23.34 -26.83 16.43
CA GLN A 66 22.76 -28.01 15.81
C GLN A 66 23.56 -28.49 14.60
N TYR A 67 24.13 -27.54 13.83
CA TYR A 67 24.88 -27.83 12.60
C TYR A 67 26.40 -27.89 12.80
N ARG A 68 26.92 -27.74 14.03
CA ARG A 68 28.36 -27.71 14.36
C ARG A 68 29.17 -26.71 13.51
N ILE A 69 28.61 -25.53 13.26
CA ILE A 69 29.28 -24.41 12.56
C ILE A 69 29.83 -23.46 13.65
N PRO A 70 30.88 -22.63 13.43
CA PRO A 70 31.29 -21.63 14.42
C PRO A 70 30.24 -20.53 14.63
N CYS A 71 29.83 -20.28 15.88
CA CYS A 71 28.77 -19.31 16.19
C CYS A 71 29.30 -17.87 16.20
N PRO A 72 28.61 -16.91 15.57
CA PRO A 72 28.96 -15.50 15.66
C PRO A 72 28.72 -14.96 17.08
N TYR A 73 29.68 -14.20 17.62
CA TYR A 73 29.66 -13.69 19.02
C TYR A 73 28.67 -12.54 19.26
N GLN A 74 28.16 -11.91 18.20
CA GLN A 74 27.22 -10.77 18.26
C GLN A 74 25.90 -11.13 17.59
N ALA A 75 25.08 -11.93 18.26
CA ALA A 75 23.70 -12.14 17.86
C ALA A 75 22.79 -11.20 18.67
N ASN A 76 22.03 -10.35 17.98
CA ASN A 76 21.06 -9.48 18.62
C ASN A 76 19.70 -10.20 18.65
N PRO A 77 19.23 -10.69 19.82
CA PRO A 77 18.07 -11.60 19.91
C PRO A 77 16.72 -10.94 19.55
N LYS A 78 16.72 -9.63 19.26
CA LYS A 78 15.50 -8.84 19.02
C LYS A 78 15.12 -8.70 17.55
N ALA A 79 15.93 -9.17 16.61
CA ALA A 79 15.62 -9.08 15.19
C ALA A 79 14.93 -10.36 14.72
N ARG A 80 13.61 -10.45 14.94
CA ARG A 80 12.77 -11.48 14.33
C ARG A 80 11.83 -10.84 13.31
N PRO A 81 11.43 -11.58 12.26
CA PRO A 81 10.46 -11.06 11.30
C PRO A 81 9.11 -10.80 11.97
N GLU A 82 8.67 -9.55 11.92
CA GLU A 82 7.35 -9.13 12.41
C GLU A 82 6.27 -9.68 11.45
N LEU A 83 5.62 -10.78 11.85
CA LEU A 83 4.49 -11.41 11.16
C LEU A 83 3.36 -10.41 10.80
N ALA A 84 3.25 -9.32 11.56
CA ALA A 84 2.30 -8.24 11.31
C ALA A 84 2.47 -7.58 9.93
N LEU A 85 3.70 -7.40 9.44
CA LEU A 85 3.95 -6.80 8.12
C LEU A 85 3.51 -7.73 6.99
N PHE A 86 3.69 -9.03 7.19
CA PHE A 86 3.21 -10.06 6.26
C PHE A 86 1.68 -10.03 6.20
N MET A 87 1.01 -9.98 7.35
CA MET A 87 -0.45 -9.87 7.45
C MET A 87 -0.98 -8.58 6.80
N ILE A 88 -0.33 -7.43 7.03
CA ILE A 88 -0.70 -6.14 6.41
C ILE A 88 -0.58 -6.21 4.89
N LYS A 89 0.47 -6.83 4.34
CA LYS A 89 0.64 -7.04 2.91
C LYS A 89 -0.52 -7.83 2.28
N TYR A 90 -0.97 -8.90 2.91
CA TYR A 90 -2.12 -9.69 2.43
C TYR A 90 -3.46 -8.96 2.57
N LEU A 91 -3.61 -8.17 3.63
CA LEU A 91 -4.83 -7.39 3.86
C LEU A 91 -4.97 -6.26 2.83
N MET A 92 -3.86 -5.62 2.45
CA MET A 92 -3.83 -4.57 1.43
C MET A 92 -4.11 -5.11 0.03
N THR A 93 -3.59 -6.29 -0.34
CA THR A 93 -3.95 -6.93 -1.62
C THR A 93 -5.39 -7.43 -1.65
N LEU A 94 -5.94 -7.87 -0.52
CA LEU A 94 -7.35 -8.27 -0.41
C LEU A 94 -8.30 -7.09 -0.62
N ILE A 95 -8.02 -5.93 0.00
CA ILE A 95 -8.84 -4.73 -0.13
C ILE A 95 -8.87 -4.22 -1.59
N VAL A 96 -7.73 -4.25 -2.28
CA VAL A 96 -7.66 -3.89 -3.71
C VAL A 96 -8.53 -4.83 -4.55
N GLY A 97 -8.44 -6.14 -4.31
CA GLY A 97 -9.23 -7.13 -5.02
C GLY A 97 -10.74 -6.91 -4.83
N ILE A 98 -11.18 -6.56 -3.62
CA ILE A 98 -12.59 -6.26 -3.34
C ILE A 98 -13.00 -4.96 -4.04
N SER A 99 -12.16 -3.92 -4.01
CA SER A 99 -12.45 -2.64 -4.66
C SER A 99 -12.50 -2.69 -6.19
N ALA A 100 -11.90 -3.72 -6.81
CA ALA A 100 -11.95 -3.95 -8.25
C ALA A 100 -13.19 -4.73 -8.70
N VAL A 101 -13.89 -5.40 -7.77
CA VAL A 101 -15.12 -6.17 -8.03
C VAL A 101 -16.37 -5.28 -8.03
N PHE A 102 -16.32 -4.13 -7.35
CA PHE A 102 -17.40 -3.14 -7.25
C PHE A 102 -17.16 -1.92 -8.16
#